data_AF-A0A955V7B6-F1
#
_entry.id   AF-A0A955V7B6-F1
#
_cell.length_a   1.000
_cell.length_b   1.000
_cell.length_c   1.000
_cell.angle_alpha   90.00
_cell.angle_beta   90.00
_cell.angle_gamma   90.00
#
_symmetry.space_group_name_H-M   'P 1'
#
loop_
_entity.id
_entity.type
_entity.pdbx_description
1 polymer ?
#
loop_
_entity_poly.entity_id
_entity_poly.type
_entity_poly.pdbx_seq_one_letter_code
_entity_poly.pdbx_strand_id
1 'polypeptide(L)'
;GAADGVVAAATVFPALWHLWATTGDPLYLAAAGPIVWLAVQHMILYDFYKESYLRETRLERGGEGEDAAAVEARAATLDPATTTWLQRFTLRHVLLPYVRQGERLVRWTNPEAARSAAGVGPKRARSEHTAAVYRRFNKGPMQLWAMISLAPHSYLMALCLMFDRVDLYFWFRLVGANALLLVALVWQRIATLETRLALSPEAAAPREPERLSPAPRWLPGAERAPKTAHASR
;
A
#
# COMPACT_ATOMS: atom_id res chain seq x y z
N GLY A 1 6.02 9.04 12.63
CA GLY A 1 6.78 7.92 13.20
C GLY A 1 6.80 7.96 14.72
N ALA A 2 7.85 8.51 15.34
CA ALA A 2 7.99 8.51 16.81
C ALA A 2 6.87 9.28 17.54
N ALA A 3 6.46 10.44 17.02
CA ALA A 3 5.34 11.21 17.54
C ALA A 3 4.03 10.39 17.52
N ASP A 4 3.77 9.68 16.42
CA ASP A 4 2.59 8.82 16.29
C ASP A 4 2.58 7.69 17.34
N GLY A 5 3.74 7.11 17.61
CA GLY A 5 3.90 6.10 18.66
C GLY A 5 3.60 6.64 20.07
N VAL A 6 4.06 7.85 20.38
CA VAL A 6 3.77 8.53 21.66
C VAL A 6 2.29 8.84 21.78
N VAL A 7 1.67 9.41 20.74
CA VAL A 7 0.23 9.70 20.73
C VAL A 7 -0.58 8.42 20.87
N ALA A 8 -0.20 7.34 20.18
CA ALA A 8 -0.85 6.05 20.31
C ALA A 8 -0.75 5.49 21.73
N ALA A 9 0.43 5.51 22.36
CA ALA A 9 0.59 5.07 23.74
C ALA A 9 -0.23 5.92 24.72
N ALA A 10 -0.18 7.24 24.58
CA ALA A 10 -0.89 8.18 25.45
C ALA A 10 -2.42 8.10 25.33
N THR A 11 -2.94 7.50 24.26
CA THR A 11 -4.40 7.38 24.04
C THR A 11 -4.92 5.96 24.26
N VAL A 12 -4.17 4.93 23.85
CA VAL A 12 -4.59 3.53 23.96
C VAL A 12 -4.65 3.07 25.41
N PHE A 13 -3.63 3.36 26.25
CA PHE A 13 -3.63 2.87 27.63
C PHE A 13 -4.75 3.49 28.47
N PRO A 14 -5.01 4.82 28.43
CA PRO A 14 -6.17 5.39 29.11
C PRO A 14 -7.51 4.86 28.60
N ALA A 15 -7.66 4.65 27.29
CA ALA A 15 -8.89 4.09 26.72
C ALA A 15 -9.14 2.65 27.20
N LEU A 16 -8.10 1.81 27.27
CA LEU A 16 -8.19 0.45 27.81
C LEU A 16 -8.49 0.45 29.31
N TRP A 17 -7.85 1.34 30.07
CA TRP A 17 -8.14 1.50 31.50
C TRP A 17 -9.58 1.93 31.74
N HIS A 18 -10.07 2.92 30.99
CA HIS A 18 -11.46 3.37 31.04
C HIS A 18 -12.43 2.23 30.75
N LEU A 19 -12.17 1.47 29.68
CA LEU A 19 -13.01 0.33 29.29
C LEU A 19 -13.05 -0.76 30.38
N TRP A 20 -11.91 -1.04 31.02
CA TRP A 20 -11.84 -1.97 32.14
C TRP A 20 -12.61 -1.45 33.37
N ALA A 21 -12.38 -0.20 33.76
CA ALA A 21 -13.02 0.41 34.93
C ALA A 21 -14.54 0.53 34.78
N THR A 22 -15.05 0.71 33.55
CA THR A 22 -16.49 0.84 33.27
C THR A 22 -17.20 -0.50 33.15
N THR A 23 -16.56 -1.52 32.57
CA THR A 23 -17.23 -2.79 32.26
C THR A 23 -16.86 -3.95 33.20
N GLY A 24 -15.64 -3.94 33.75
CA GLY A 24 -15.09 -5.07 34.51
C GLY A 24 -14.92 -6.36 33.70
N ASP A 25 -15.07 -6.32 32.36
CA ASP A 25 -15.06 -7.51 31.53
C ASP A 25 -13.62 -7.91 31.13
N PRO A 26 -13.13 -9.09 31.54
CA PRO A 26 -11.77 -9.55 31.23
C PRO A 26 -11.53 -9.77 29.74
N LEU A 27 -12.59 -9.90 28.92
CA LEU A 27 -12.48 -10.04 27.48
C LEU A 27 -11.74 -8.85 26.85
N TYR A 28 -11.97 -7.63 27.33
CA TYR A 28 -11.31 -6.43 26.80
C TYR A 28 -9.81 -6.43 27.09
N LEU A 29 -9.40 -6.90 28.27
CA LEU A 29 -7.98 -7.07 28.60
C LEU A 29 -7.32 -8.15 27.73
N ALA A 30 -8.00 -9.28 27.54
CA ALA A 30 -7.49 -10.37 26.71
C ALA A 30 -7.34 -9.94 25.24
N ALA A 31 -8.29 -9.18 24.70
CA ALA A 31 -8.26 -8.71 23.31
C ALA A 31 -7.39 -7.47 23.08
N ALA A 32 -7.01 -6.72 24.13
CA ALA A 32 -6.15 -5.54 24.02
C ALA A 32 -4.79 -5.86 23.38
N GLY A 33 -4.12 -6.92 23.82
CA GLY A 33 -2.83 -7.35 23.29
C GLY A 33 -2.88 -7.62 21.77
N PRO A 34 -3.78 -8.50 21.28
CA PRO A 34 -4.00 -8.72 19.86
C PRO A 34 -4.34 -7.46 19.07
N ILE A 35 -5.18 -6.56 19.62
CA ILE A 35 -5.54 -5.30 18.95
C ILE A 35 -4.32 -4.40 18.77
N VAL A 36 -3.51 -4.22 19.81
CA VAL A 36 -2.29 -3.41 19.74
C VAL A 36 -1.30 -4.03 18.75
N TRP A 37 -1.12 -5.34 18.79
CA TRP A 37 -0.23 -6.02 17.86
C TRP A 37 -0.67 -5.87 16.40
N LEU A 38 -1.96 -6.09 16.10
CA LEU A 38 -2.54 -5.89 14.77
C LEU A 38 -2.46 -4.43 14.33
N ALA A 39 -2.66 -3.49 15.25
CA ALA A 39 -2.54 -2.06 14.96
C ALA A 39 -1.12 -1.68 14.52
N VAL A 40 -0.09 -2.25 15.15
CA VAL A 40 1.30 -2.07 14.74
C VAL A 40 1.53 -2.65 13.34
N GLN A 41 1.05 -3.87 13.05
CA GLN A 41 1.19 -4.48 11.72
C GLN A 41 0.52 -3.62 10.64
N HIS A 42 -0.68 -3.11 10.93
CA HIS A 42 -1.43 -2.22 10.06
C HIS A 42 -0.63 -0.96 9.75
N MET A 43 -0.10 -0.27 10.77
CA MET A 43 0.68 0.96 10.59
C MET A 43 1.92 0.73 9.73
N ILE A 44 2.65 -0.36 9.98
CA ILE A 44 3.83 -0.76 9.20
C ILE A 44 3.48 -0.95 7.72
N LEU A 45 2.40 -1.69 7.43
CA LEU A 45 1.95 -1.95 6.06
C LEU A 45 1.48 -0.67 5.36
N TYR A 46 0.70 0.16 6.07
CA TYR A 46 0.25 1.45 5.57
C TYR A 46 1.43 2.34 5.18
N ASP A 47 2.41 2.49 6.07
CA ASP A 47 3.59 3.32 5.80
C ASP A 47 4.36 2.81 4.60
N PHE A 48 4.58 1.50 4.49
CA PHE A 48 5.25 0.92 3.33
C PHE A 48 4.53 1.25 2.01
N TYR A 49 3.21 1.03 1.94
CA TYR A 49 2.45 1.25 0.71
C TYR A 49 2.30 2.75 0.39
N LYS A 50 2.13 3.59 1.40
CA LYS A 50 2.15 5.05 1.28
C LYS A 50 3.48 5.51 0.69
N GLU A 51 4.61 5.11 1.27
CA GLU A 51 5.94 5.51 0.78
C GLU A 51 6.22 4.96 -0.62
N SER A 52 5.80 3.73 -0.92
CA SER A 52 5.89 3.16 -2.26
C SER A 52 5.09 3.98 -3.27
N TYR A 53 3.85 4.34 -2.93
CA TYR A 53 3.01 5.17 -3.78
C TYR A 53 3.62 6.56 -3.99
N LEU A 54 4.12 7.21 -2.95
CA LEU A 54 4.79 8.51 -3.07
C LEU A 54 6.05 8.41 -3.95
N ARG A 55 6.88 7.39 -3.75
CA ARG A 55 8.12 7.18 -4.52
C ARG A 55 7.88 6.99 -6.01
N GLU A 56 6.84 6.26 -6.37
CA GLU A 56 6.48 5.96 -7.76
C GLU A 56 5.72 7.10 -8.45
N THR A 57 5.07 7.98 -7.68
CA THR A 57 4.20 9.04 -8.24
C THR A 57 4.77 10.45 -8.12
N ARG A 58 5.71 10.71 -7.21
CA ARG A 58 6.42 11.99 -7.05
C ARG A 58 7.81 11.92 -7.69
N LEU A 59 7.87 12.27 -8.98
CA LEU A 59 9.10 12.19 -9.77
C LEU A 59 10.21 13.13 -9.24
N GLU A 60 9.85 14.32 -8.78
CA GLU A 60 10.80 15.35 -8.36
C GLU A 60 11.39 15.16 -6.96
N ARG A 61 10.59 14.65 -6.02
CA ARG A 61 10.94 14.61 -4.59
C ARG A 61 11.19 13.21 -4.03
N GLY A 62 10.94 12.17 -4.83
CA GLY A 62 11.03 10.78 -4.36
C GLY A 62 10.03 10.46 -3.24
N GLY A 63 10.16 9.26 -2.68
CA GLY A 63 9.51 8.88 -1.42
C GLY A 63 10.53 9.00 -0.28
N GLU A 64 10.06 9.23 0.94
CA GLU A 64 10.90 9.45 2.12
C GLU A 64 11.29 8.15 2.82
N GLY A 65 10.67 7.03 2.44
CA GLY A 65 11.01 5.72 2.97
C GLY A 65 12.45 5.32 2.68
N GLU A 66 13.20 4.95 3.73
CA GLU A 66 14.50 4.28 3.64
C GLU A 66 14.30 2.76 3.67
N ASP A 67 15.13 2.01 2.97
CA ASP A 67 15.19 0.55 3.12
C ASP A 67 15.98 0.16 4.38
N ALA A 68 15.83 -1.09 4.85
CA ALA A 68 16.49 -1.52 6.08
C ALA A 68 18.02 -1.42 5.97
N ALA A 69 18.58 -1.64 4.78
CA ALA A 69 20.02 -1.56 4.53
C ALA A 69 20.55 -0.13 4.66
N ALA A 70 19.83 0.87 4.14
CA ALA A 70 20.16 2.28 4.27
C ALA A 70 20.04 2.74 5.72
N VAL A 71 19.00 2.31 6.45
CA VAL A 71 18.86 2.61 7.89
C VAL A 71 20.02 1.99 8.68
N GLU A 72 20.39 0.74 8.37
CA GLU A 72 21.51 0.05 9.02
C GLU A 72 22.86 0.70 8.71
N ALA A 73 23.11 1.07 7.45
CA ALA A 73 24.30 1.82 7.05
C ALA A 73 24.36 3.17 7.77
N ARG A 74 23.23 3.90 7.82
CA ARG A 74 23.14 5.16 8.57
C ARG A 74 23.43 4.94 10.05
N ALA A 75 22.92 3.86 10.65
CA ALA A 75 23.19 3.49 12.04
C ALA A 75 24.68 3.28 12.31
N ALA A 76 25.37 2.62 11.37
CA ALA A 76 26.79 2.31 11.48
C ALA A 76 27.68 3.56 11.34
N THR A 77 27.22 4.59 10.62
CA THR A 77 27.97 5.83 10.39
C THR A 77 27.66 6.95 11.39
N LEU A 78 26.77 6.72 12.37
CA LEU A 78 26.47 7.72 13.40
C LEU A 78 27.69 7.95 14.30
N ASP A 79 28.24 9.17 14.24
CA ASP A 79 29.31 9.59 15.14
C ASP A 79 28.76 9.78 16.57
N PRO A 80 29.31 9.06 17.57
CA PRO A 80 28.88 9.18 18.95
C PRO A 80 29.03 10.57 19.55
N ALA A 81 29.96 11.39 19.05
CA ALA A 81 30.25 12.73 19.55
C ALA A 81 29.19 13.76 19.12
N THR A 82 28.56 13.56 17.96
CA THR A 82 27.59 14.51 17.37
C THR A 82 26.15 14.03 17.47
N THR A 83 25.92 12.74 17.73
CA THR A 83 24.58 12.14 17.81
C THR A 83 24.15 11.93 19.25
N THR A 84 22.90 12.23 19.59
CA THR A 84 22.36 11.95 20.94
C THR A 84 22.15 10.44 21.15
N TRP A 85 22.22 9.98 22.41
CA TRP A 85 21.94 8.58 22.75
C TRP A 85 20.54 8.16 22.30
N LEU A 86 19.55 9.06 22.41
CA LEU A 86 18.16 8.81 22.03
C LEU A 86 18.01 8.61 20.52
N GLN A 87 18.70 9.40 19.70
CA GLN A 87 18.71 9.22 18.24
C GLN A 87 19.30 7.86 17.86
N ARG A 88 20.45 7.48 18.44
CA ARG A 88 21.06 6.16 18.22
C ARG A 88 20.12 5.03 18.64
N PHE A 89 19.49 5.15 19.80
CA PHE A 89 18.54 4.19 20.32
C PHE A 89 17.33 4.06 19.38
N THR A 90 16.70 5.18 19.01
CA THR A 90 15.53 5.21 18.14
C THR A 90 15.85 4.56 16.80
N LEU A 91 17.00 4.88 16.22
CA LEU A 91 17.36 4.37 14.91
C LEU A 91 17.62 2.85 14.94
N ARG A 92 18.36 2.36 15.94
CA ARG A 92 18.75 0.95 16.04
C ARG A 92 17.65 0.04 16.59
N HIS A 93 16.86 0.52 17.54
CA HIS A 93 15.91 -0.31 18.31
C HIS A 93 14.45 -0.02 17.98
N VAL A 94 14.14 1.08 17.28
CA VAL A 94 12.77 1.39 16.86
C VAL A 94 12.66 1.35 15.34
N LEU A 95 13.39 2.21 14.63
CA LEU A 95 13.25 2.37 13.18
C LEU A 95 13.72 1.12 12.41
N LEU A 96 14.91 0.59 12.70
CA LEU A 96 15.43 -0.56 11.97
C LEU A 96 14.56 -1.82 12.14
N PRO A 97 14.13 -2.22 13.35
CA PRO A 97 13.18 -3.32 13.50
C PRO A 97 11.85 -3.06 12.79
N TYR A 98 11.34 -1.82 12.85
CA TYR A 98 10.10 -1.42 12.17
C TYR A 98 10.18 -1.61 10.65
N VAL A 99 11.24 -1.11 10.01
CA VAL A 99 11.44 -1.25 8.55
C VAL A 99 11.64 -2.72 8.17
N ARG A 100 12.47 -3.47 8.91
CA ARG A 100 12.68 -4.92 8.67
C ARG A 100 11.38 -5.72 8.81
N GLN A 101 10.56 -5.38 9.79
CA GLN A 101 9.25 -6.00 9.97
C GLN A 101 8.33 -5.67 8.78
N GLY A 102 8.34 -4.43 8.30
CA GLY A 102 7.61 -4.03 7.09
C GLY A 102 8.03 -4.81 5.86
N GLU A 103 9.33 -4.91 5.59
CA GLU A 103 9.85 -5.72 4.48
C GLU A 103 9.42 -7.18 4.59
N ARG A 104 9.43 -7.76 5.80
CA ARG A 104 8.97 -9.15 6.04
C ARG A 104 7.48 -9.31 5.79
N LEU A 105 6.64 -8.40 6.30
CA LEU A 105 5.19 -8.44 6.11
C LEU A 105 4.82 -8.26 4.64
N VAL A 106 5.46 -7.33 3.94
CA VAL A 106 5.22 -7.11 2.51
C VAL A 106 5.68 -8.32 1.71
N ARG A 107 6.83 -8.91 2.01
CA ARG A 107 7.27 -10.15 1.35
C ARG A 107 6.25 -11.28 1.48
N TRP A 108 5.62 -11.39 2.64
CA TRP A 108 4.59 -12.40 2.90
C TRP A 108 3.25 -12.08 2.21
N THR A 109 2.80 -10.82 2.27
CA THR A 109 1.48 -10.41 1.77
C THR A 109 1.46 -10.05 0.29
N ASN A 110 2.55 -9.49 -0.23
CA ASN A 110 2.69 -8.99 -1.59
C ASN A 110 4.15 -9.13 -2.09
N PRO A 111 4.55 -10.34 -2.51
CA PRO A 111 5.93 -10.62 -2.93
C PRO A 111 6.38 -9.84 -4.18
N GLU A 112 5.45 -9.35 -4.99
CA GLU A 112 5.77 -8.49 -6.14
C GLU A 112 6.18 -7.08 -5.71
N ALA A 113 5.48 -6.51 -4.73
CA ALA A 113 5.85 -5.23 -4.14
C ALA A 113 7.21 -5.33 -3.44
N ALA A 114 7.46 -6.43 -2.71
CA ALA A 114 8.76 -6.68 -2.08
C ALA A 114 9.91 -6.77 -3.09
N ARG A 115 9.72 -7.47 -4.22
CA ARG A 115 10.72 -7.54 -5.29
C ARG A 115 11.00 -6.18 -5.91
N SER A 116 9.94 -5.41 -6.17
CA SER A 116 10.05 -4.05 -6.71
C SER A 116 10.82 -3.13 -5.76
N ALA A 117 10.52 -3.18 -4.47
CA ALA A 117 11.21 -2.40 -3.44
C ALA A 117 12.68 -2.78 -3.28
N ALA A 118 13.01 -4.08 -3.40
CA ALA A 118 14.39 -4.57 -3.36
C ALA A 118 15.19 -4.28 -4.64
N GLY A 119 14.58 -3.64 -5.65
CA GLY A 119 15.21 -3.40 -6.94
C GLY A 119 15.50 -4.68 -7.74
N VAL A 120 14.82 -5.79 -7.40
CA VAL A 120 14.97 -7.08 -8.09
C VAL A 120 14.12 -7.08 -9.35
N GLY A 121 14.79 -6.97 -10.49
CA GLY A 121 14.18 -6.92 -11.83
C GLY A 121 14.80 -5.82 -12.69
N PRO A 122 14.30 -5.59 -13.91
CA PRO A 122 14.72 -4.45 -14.72
C PRO A 122 14.46 -3.17 -13.93
N LYS A 123 15.51 -2.36 -13.68
CA LYS A 123 15.36 -1.03 -13.08
C LYS A 123 14.41 -0.22 -13.96
N ARG A 124 13.18 0.00 -13.49
CA ARG A 124 12.21 0.82 -14.21
C ARG A 124 12.61 2.28 -14.05
N ALA A 125 12.93 2.92 -15.16
CA ALA A 125 13.14 4.36 -15.16
C ALA A 125 11.82 5.04 -14.76
N ARG A 126 11.86 5.79 -13.65
CA ARG A 126 10.71 6.58 -13.22
C ARG A 126 10.47 7.68 -14.25
N SER A 127 9.31 7.65 -14.87
CA SER A 127 8.86 8.58 -15.89
C SER A 127 7.40 8.95 -15.64
N GLU A 128 6.90 9.97 -16.34
CA GLU A 128 5.47 10.31 -16.29
C GLU A 128 4.59 9.15 -16.73
N HIS A 129 5.06 8.35 -17.69
CA HIS A 129 4.34 7.16 -18.13
C HIS A 129 4.23 6.12 -17.00
N THR A 130 5.33 5.75 -16.36
CA THR A 130 5.30 4.77 -15.26
C THR A 130 4.49 5.26 -14.06
N ALA A 131 4.61 6.55 -13.72
CA ALA A 131 3.84 7.17 -12.65
C ALA A 131 2.34 7.17 -12.96
N ALA A 132 1.95 7.45 -14.21
CA ALA A 132 0.54 7.41 -14.64
C ALA A 132 -0.04 5.98 -14.55
N VAL A 133 0.72 4.98 -14.99
CA VAL A 133 0.33 3.56 -14.85
C VAL A 133 0.20 3.17 -13.38
N TYR A 134 1.15 3.56 -12.54
CA TYR A 134 1.10 3.28 -11.11
C TYR A 134 -0.12 3.93 -10.45
N ARG A 135 -0.39 5.21 -10.72
CA ARG A 135 -1.58 5.94 -10.24
C ARG A 135 -2.87 5.25 -10.66
N ARG A 136 -2.96 4.82 -11.92
CA ARG A 136 -4.16 4.15 -12.46
C ARG A 136 -4.58 2.95 -11.62
N PHE A 137 -3.63 2.11 -11.22
CA PHE A 137 -3.94 0.88 -10.49
C PHE A 137 -3.90 1.04 -8.97
N ASN A 138 -3.06 1.93 -8.44
CA ASN A 138 -2.82 2.03 -6.98
C ASN A 138 -3.56 3.18 -6.29
N LYS A 139 -4.20 4.12 -7.02
CA LYS A 139 -4.93 5.23 -6.38
C LYS A 139 -6.07 4.74 -5.47
N GLY A 140 -6.88 3.79 -5.94
CA GLY A 140 -7.98 3.21 -5.17
C GLY A 140 -7.52 2.52 -3.87
N PRO A 141 -6.60 1.53 -3.96
CA PRO A 141 -5.99 0.93 -2.78
C PRO A 141 -5.38 1.95 -1.82
N MET A 142 -4.68 2.97 -2.33
CA MET A 142 -4.09 4.02 -1.50
C MET A 142 -5.14 4.88 -0.79
N GLN A 143 -6.29 5.14 -1.42
CA GLN A 143 -7.41 5.83 -0.75
C GLN A 143 -8.00 4.99 0.38
N LEU A 144 -8.12 3.67 0.18
CA LEU A 144 -8.56 2.76 1.25
C LEU A 144 -7.55 2.76 2.40
N TRP A 145 -6.26 2.59 2.10
CA TRP A 145 -5.17 2.68 3.07
C TRP A 145 -5.20 4.00 3.86
N ALA A 146 -5.42 5.13 3.19
CA ALA A 146 -5.55 6.44 3.85
C ALA A 146 -6.79 6.50 4.76
N MET A 147 -7.91 5.91 4.35
CA MET A 147 -9.15 5.85 5.15
C MET A 147 -8.99 5.03 6.43
N ILE A 148 -8.15 3.98 6.40
CA ILE A 148 -7.85 3.14 7.56
C ILE A 148 -6.52 3.51 8.24
N SER A 149 -5.97 4.68 7.92
CA SER A 149 -4.74 5.17 8.52
C SER A 149 -4.94 5.63 9.97
N LEU A 150 -3.85 6.00 10.63
CA LEU A 150 -3.89 6.41 12.04
C LEU A 150 -4.84 7.59 12.28
N ALA A 151 -4.86 8.61 11.40
CA ALA A 151 -5.65 9.82 11.63
C ALA A 151 -7.17 9.55 11.70
N PRO A 152 -7.80 8.88 10.73
CA PRO A 152 -9.20 8.46 10.86
C PRO A 152 -9.48 7.61 12.10
N HIS A 153 -8.58 6.70 12.48
CA HIS A 153 -8.71 5.91 13.70
C HIS A 153 -8.70 6.79 14.96
N SER A 154 -7.78 7.76 15.04
CA SER A 154 -7.72 8.70 16.16
C SER A 154 -8.99 9.55 16.26
N TYR A 155 -9.53 10.04 15.15
CA TYR A 155 -10.79 10.79 15.15
C TYR A 155 -11.98 9.92 15.58
N LEU A 156 -12.09 8.70 15.05
CA LEU A 156 -13.17 7.79 15.44
C LEU A 156 -13.10 7.42 16.92
N MET A 157 -11.89 7.13 17.44
CA MET A 157 -11.68 6.86 18.86
C MET A 157 -12.07 8.06 19.72
N ALA A 158 -11.67 9.28 19.34
CA ALA A 158 -12.04 10.49 20.06
C ALA A 158 -13.56 10.70 20.09
N LEU A 159 -14.25 10.49 18.95
CA LEU A 159 -15.72 10.54 18.91
C LEU A 159 -16.35 9.50 19.83
N CYS A 160 -15.88 8.26 19.79
CA CYS A 160 -16.35 7.20 20.69
C CYS A 160 -16.11 7.56 22.16
N LEU A 161 -14.95 8.13 22.51
CA LEU A 161 -14.66 8.62 23.86
C LEU A 161 -15.62 9.72 24.30
N MET A 162 -15.95 10.67 23.42
CA MET A 162 -16.90 11.76 23.72
C MET A 162 -18.30 11.26 24.08
N PHE A 163 -18.72 10.13 23.51
CA PHE A 163 -20.03 9.53 23.78
C PHE A 163 -20.00 8.38 24.79
N ASP A 164 -18.86 8.15 25.46
CA ASP A 164 -18.64 7.02 26.36
C ASP A 164 -18.91 5.65 25.69
N ARG A 165 -18.60 5.56 24.38
CA ARG A 165 -18.77 4.37 23.53
C ARG A 165 -17.45 3.81 23.03
N VAL A 166 -16.45 3.74 23.91
CA VAL A 166 -15.12 3.17 23.60
C VAL A 166 -15.22 1.69 23.20
N ASP A 167 -16.23 0.98 23.72
CA ASP A 167 -16.59 -0.39 23.33
C ASP A 167 -16.79 -0.52 21.81
N LEU A 168 -17.50 0.42 21.20
CA LEU A 168 -17.76 0.39 19.76
C LEU A 168 -16.48 0.56 18.96
N TYR A 169 -15.60 1.48 19.38
CA TYR A 169 -14.29 1.64 18.74
C TYR A 169 -13.43 0.39 18.91
N PHE A 170 -13.44 -0.23 20.09
CA PHE A 170 -12.71 -1.45 20.37
C PHE A 170 -13.11 -2.58 19.41
N TRP A 171 -14.42 -2.83 19.27
CA TRP A 171 -14.94 -3.84 18.36
C TRP A 171 -14.72 -3.49 16.89
N PHE A 172 -14.90 -2.22 16.52
CA PHE A 172 -14.54 -1.75 15.18
C PHE A 172 -13.07 -2.00 14.89
N ARG A 173 -12.16 -1.74 15.85
CA ARG A 173 -10.73 -1.96 15.65
C ARG A 173 -10.39 -3.44 15.52
N LEU A 174 -11.00 -4.29 16.36
CA LEU A 174 -10.76 -5.73 16.36
C LEU A 174 -11.32 -6.40 15.09
N VAL A 175 -12.53 -6.06 14.68
CA VAL A 175 -13.23 -6.74 13.58
C VAL A 175 -13.20 -5.90 12.30
N GLY A 176 -13.77 -4.70 12.35
CA GLY A 176 -13.95 -3.84 11.18
C GLY A 176 -12.62 -3.45 10.51
N ALA A 177 -11.68 -2.88 11.27
CA ALA A 177 -10.40 -2.42 10.74
C ALA A 177 -9.54 -3.59 10.21
N ASN A 178 -9.61 -4.76 10.84
CA ASN A 178 -8.89 -5.94 10.37
C ASN A 178 -9.53 -6.53 9.10
N ALA A 179 -10.87 -6.51 8.98
CA ALA A 179 -11.54 -6.87 7.74
C ALA A 179 -11.14 -5.91 6.59
N LEU A 180 -11.13 -4.60 6.84
CA LEU A 180 -10.69 -3.60 5.86
C LEU A 180 -9.21 -3.76 5.50
N LEU A 181 -8.35 -4.11 6.47
CA LEU A 181 -6.94 -4.41 6.24
C LEU A 181 -6.78 -5.59 5.27
N LEU A 182 -7.54 -6.66 5.45
CA LEU A 182 -7.50 -7.82 4.53
C LEU A 182 -7.93 -7.43 3.12
N VAL A 183 -9.00 -6.65 2.98
CA VAL A 183 -9.45 -6.11 1.69
C VAL A 183 -8.36 -5.24 1.05
N ALA A 184 -7.76 -4.34 1.83
CA ALA A 184 -6.68 -3.48 1.36
C ALA A 184 -5.47 -4.30 0.89
N LEU A 185 -5.09 -5.35 1.60
CA LEU A 185 -3.97 -6.22 1.23
C LEU A 185 -4.24 -6.98 -0.07
N VAL A 186 -5.42 -7.59 -0.22
CA VAL A 186 -5.79 -8.31 -1.45
C VAL A 186 -5.84 -7.34 -2.63
N TRP A 187 -6.50 -6.19 -2.45
CA TRP A 187 -6.62 -5.19 -3.50
C TRP A 187 -5.26 -4.61 -3.90
N GLN A 188 -4.41 -4.30 -2.94
CA GLN A 188 -3.05 -3.82 -3.18
C GLN A 188 -2.19 -4.85 -3.92
N ARG A 189 -2.34 -6.14 -3.59
CA ARG A 189 -1.65 -7.23 -4.31
C ARG A 189 -2.08 -7.31 -5.77
N ILE A 190 -3.39 -7.21 -6.04
CA ILE A 190 -3.94 -7.18 -7.41
C ILE A 190 -3.40 -5.95 -8.16
N ALA A 191 -3.50 -4.76 -7.56
CA ALA A 191 -3.02 -3.53 -8.17
C ALA A 191 -1.52 -3.56 -8.51
N THR A 192 -0.72 -4.22 -7.66
CA THR A 192 0.72 -4.42 -7.89
C THR A 192 0.97 -5.33 -9.08
N LEU A 193 0.22 -6.43 -9.21
CA LEU A 193 0.30 -7.34 -10.35
C LEU A 193 -0.09 -6.64 -11.66
N GLU A 194 -1.21 -5.92 -11.67
CA GLU A 194 -1.68 -5.16 -12.83
C GLU A 194 -0.65 -4.11 -13.27
N THR A 195 -0.07 -3.38 -12.31
CA THR A 195 1.01 -2.43 -12.58
C THR A 195 2.21 -3.13 -13.20
N ARG A 196 2.58 -4.32 -12.72
CA ARG A 196 3.70 -5.09 -13.27
C ARG A 196 3.44 -5.52 -14.70
N LEU A 197 2.25 -6.05 -14.99
CA LEU A 197 1.83 -6.52 -16.30
C LEU A 197 1.76 -5.37 -17.31
N ALA A 198 1.16 -4.23 -16.92
CA ALA A 198 1.06 -3.05 -17.78
C ALA A 198 2.41 -2.42 -18.11
N LEU A 199 3.42 -2.58 -17.24
CA LEU A 199 4.79 -2.12 -17.46
C LEU A 199 5.73 -3.23 -17.94
N SER A 200 5.20 -4.37 -18.38
CA SER A 200 6.02 -5.45 -18.92
C SER A 200 6.46 -5.12 -20.37
N PRO A 201 7.65 -5.54 -20.81
CA PRO A 201 8.08 -5.35 -22.19
C PRO A 201 7.11 -5.95 -23.22
N GLU A 202 6.42 -7.04 -22.87
CA GLU A 202 5.39 -7.67 -23.70
C GLU A 202 4.18 -6.76 -23.91
N ALA A 203 3.79 -5.96 -22.90
CA ALA A 203 2.74 -4.96 -23.06
C ALA A 203 3.17 -3.78 -23.94
N ALA A 204 4.48 -3.52 -24.04
CA ALA A 204 5.07 -2.48 -24.88
C ALA A 204 5.37 -2.95 -26.31
N ALA A 205 5.37 -4.27 -26.57
CA ALA A 205 5.45 -4.78 -27.92
C ALA A 205 4.24 -4.23 -28.70
N PRO A 206 4.43 -3.57 -29.85
CA PRO A 206 3.30 -3.21 -30.69
C PRO A 206 2.56 -4.51 -30.93
N ARG A 207 1.28 -4.57 -30.49
CA ARG A 207 0.41 -5.66 -30.93
C ARG A 207 0.52 -5.61 -32.43
N GLU A 208 1.16 -6.63 -33.05
CA GLU A 208 1.07 -6.79 -34.49
C GLU A 208 -0.41 -6.59 -34.78
N PRO A 209 -0.79 -5.59 -35.60
CA PRO A 209 -2.19 -5.30 -35.86
C PRO A 209 -2.78 -6.63 -36.23
N GLU A 210 -3.64 -7.15 -35.34
CA GLU A 210 -4.14 -8.52 -35.35
C GLU A 210 -4.38 -8.83 -36.81
N ARG A 211 -3.48 -9.62 -37.43
CA ARG A 211 -3.47 -9.79 -38.89
C ARG A 211 -4.88 -10.26 -39.13
N LEU A 212 -5.72 -9.38 -39.66
CA LEU A 212 -7.14 -9.62 -39.82
C LEU A 212 -7.17 -10.98 -40.48
N SER A 213 -7.61 -12.00 -39.74
CA SER A 213 -7.61 -13.36 -40.27
C SER A 213 -8.26 -13.21 -41.64
N PRO A 214 -7.57 -13.60 -42.73
CA PRO A 214 -8.07 -13.35 -44.07
C PRO A 214 -9.51 -13.82 -44.05
N ALA A 215 -10.43 -12.88 -44.35
CA ALA A 215 -11.86 -13.06 -44.16
C ALA A 215 -12.23 -14.49 -44.56
N PRO A 216 -12.97 -15.24 -43.72
CA PRO A 216 -13.22 -16.66 -43.96
C PRO A 216 -13.64 -16.86 -45.41
N ARG A 217 -12.88 -17.70 -46.12
CA ARG A 217 -12.94 -17.91 -47.59
C ARG A 217 -14.28 -18.50 -48.09
N TRP A 218 -15.30 -18.49 -47.24
CA TRP A 218 -16.59 -19.17 -47.38
C TRP A 218 -17.75 -18.19 -47.52
N LEU A 219 -17.54 -16.99 -48.08
CA LEU A 219 -18.62 -16.19 -48.65
C LEU A 219 -18.72 -16.46 -50.17
N PRO A 220 -19.42 -17.52 -50.61
CA PRO A 220 -19.89 -17.63 -51.98
C PRO A 220 -21.01 -16.61 -52.17
N GLY A 221 -20.78 -15.53 -52.90
CA GLY A 221 -21.85 -14.57 -53.16
C GLY A 221 -21.49 -13.18 -53.67
N ALA A 222 -20.21 -12.82 -53.83
CA ALA A 222 -19.85 -11.58 -54.51
C ALA A 222 -19.91 -11.77 -56.05
N GLU A 223 -21.08 -12.16 -56.57
CA GLU A 223 -21.35 -12.12 -58.00
C GLU A 223 -21.71 -10.70 -58.44
N ARG A 224 -20.86 -10.18 -59.34
CA ARG A 224 -21.17 -9.32 -60.49
C ARG A 224 -21.81 -7.96 -60.18
N ALA A 225 -20.95 -6.94 -60.12
CA ALA A 225 -21.35 -5.59 -60.51
C ALA A 225 -21.62 -5.53 -62.03
N PRO A 226 -22.71 -4.88 -62.49
CA PRO A 226 -23.05 -4.77 -63.90
C PRO A 226 -22.12 -3.81 -64.64
N LYS A 227 -21.68 -4.22 -65.83
CA LYS A 227 -21.01 -3.36 -66.82
C LYS A 227 -22.00 -2.31 -67.31
N THR A 228 -21.87 -1.07 -66.86
CA THR A 228 -22.51 0.07 -67.52
C THR A 228 -21.66 0.48 -68.72
N ALA A 229 -22.16 0.17 -69.91
CA ALA A 229 -21.76 0.76 -71.17
C ALA A 229 -22.61 2.01 -71.43
N HIS A 230 -21.97 3.16 -71.65
CA HIS A 230 -22.50 4.29 -72.44
C HIS A 230 -21.26 5.05 -72.96
N ALA A 231 -20.88 4.96 -74.23
CA ALA A 231 -21.51 5.51 -75.44
C ALA A 231 -21.38 7.05 -75.53
N SER A 232 -20.34 7.46 -76.28
CA SER A 232 -20.24 8.65 -77.15
C SER A 232 -21.21 9.82 -76.98
N ARG A 233 -20.68 11.04 -76.83
CA ARG A 233 -20.45 12.01 -77.93
C ARG A 233 -19.57 13.16 -77.46
#